data_AF-A0A928J7N6-F1
#
_entry.id   AF-A0A928J7N6-F1
#
_cell.length_a   1.000
_cell.length_b   1.000
_cell.length_c   1.000
_cell.angle_alpha   90.00
_cell.angle_beta   90.00
_cell.angle_gamma   90.00
#
_symmetry.space_group_name_H-M   'P 1'
#
loop_
_entity.id
_entity.type
_entity.pdbx_description
1 polymer ?
#
loop_
_entity_poly.entity_id
_entity_poly.type
_entity_poly.pdbx_seq_one_letter_code
_entity_poly.pdbx_strand_id
1 'polypeptide(L)'
;RFKGLVTARPSTLIENGKLCRKAMLEARLTLDELVTELRQNGYSDIDEVLYAILEKSGKITIIPKAKYAQPTCQQLNISVKESGIFHIIVDNGTVNDHGLSTVGLTRAQLYQKLKKRGTCTKDVYLMMISDSGEERIITKKEAS
;
A
#
# COMPACT_ATOMS: atom_id res chain seq x y z
N ARG A 1 5.34 -35.77 19.11
CA ARG A 1 6.71 -35.31 19.47
C ARG A 1 6.94 -33.97 18.79
N PHE A 2 6.96 -32.91 19.58
CA PHE A 2 7.11 -31.51 19.16
C PHE A 2 8.43 -31.30 18.42
N LYS A 3 8.40 -30.92 17.13
CA LYS A 3 9.52 -30.18 16.52
C LYS A 3 9.27 -28.72 16.87
N GLY A 4 10.10 -28.20 17.78
CA GLY A 4 10.02 -26.83 18.24
C GLY A 4 9.90 -25.85 17.09
N LEU A 5 9.18 -24.77 17.33
CA LEU A 5 9.21 -23.56 16.51
C LEU A 5 10.68 -23.21 16.26
N VAL A 6 11.19 -23.58 15.08
CA VAL A 6 12.41 -22.97 14.56
C VAL A 6 12.03 -21.51 14.45
N THR A 7 12.53 -20.72 15.39
CA THR A 7 12.34 -19.28 15.36
C THR A 7 13.19 -18.82 14.18
N ALA A 8 12.63 -18.88 12.97
CA ALA A 8 13.30 -18.45 11.76
C ALA A 8 13.81 -17.05 12.05
N ARG A 9 15.13 -16.86 11.99
CA ARG A 9 15.73 -15.53 12.08
C ARG A 9 15.74 -14.98 10.66
N PRO A 10 15.52 -13.67 10.48
CA PRO A 10 15.74 -13.07 9.18
C PRO A 10 17.14 -13.43 8.68
N SER A 11 17.25 -13.75 7.39
CA SER A 11 18.51 -14.18 6.78
C SER A 11 18.86 -13.25 5.64
N THR A 12 20.02 -12.61 5.73
CA THR A 12 20.48 -11.69 4.68
C THR A 12 21.03 -12.50 3.50
N LEU A 13 20.27 -12.52 2.41
CA LEU A 13 20.60 -13.23 1.17
C LEU A 13 21.54 -12.42 0.28
N ILE A 14 21.38 -11.09 0.27
CA ILE A 14 22.31 -10.15 -0.38
C ILE A 14 22.68 -9.11 0.68
N GLU A 15 23.98 -8.89 0.87
CA GLU A 15 24.53 -7.91 1.81
C GLU A 15 25.51 -7.00 1.08
N ASN A 16 25.25 -5.68 1.11
CA ASN A 16 26.07 -4.69 0.41
C ASN A 16 26.30 -5.03 -1.09
N GLY A 17 25.25 -5.53 -1.76
CA GLY A 17 25.29 -5.95 -3.16
C GLY A 17 26.03 -7.26 -3.42
N LYS A 18 26.37 -8.05 -2.39
CA LYS A 18 27.02 -9.35 -2.53
C LYS A 18 26.10 -10.48 -2.08
N LEU A 19 25.95 -11.50 -2.93
CA LEU A 19 25.13 -12.69 -2.63
C LEU A 19 25.77 -13.55 -1.53
N CYS A 20 25.03 -13.80 -0.46
CA CYS A 20 25.41 -14.71 0.62
C CYS A 20 24.95 -16.15 0.30
N ARG A 21 25.78 -16.91 -0.43
CA ARG A 21 25.46 -18.30 -0.81
C ARG A 21 25.20 -19.22 0.39
N LYS A 22 25.87 -18.96 1.52
CA LYS A 22 25.66 -19.72 2.77
C LYS A 22 24.24 -19.53 3.30
N ALA A 23 23.77 -18.28 3.36
CA ALA A 23 22.40 -17.95 3.78
C ALA A 23 21.35 -18.59 2.86
N MET A 24 21.57 -18.56 1.54
CA MET A 24 20.72 -19.22 0.55
C MET A 24 20.60 -20.74 0.80
N LEU A 25 21.74 -21.40 1.03
CA LEU A 25 21.79 -22.84 1.32
C LEU A 25 21.06 -23.19 2.62
N GLU A 26 21.29 -22.42 3.70
CA GLU A 26 20.62 -22.61 4.99
C GLU A 26 19.10 -22.39 4.88
N ALA A 27 18.69 -21.42 4.05
CA ALA A 27 17.29 -21.13 3.75
C ALA A 27 16.65 -22.12 2.77
N ARG A 28 17.43 -23.01 2.14
CA ARG A 28 17.00 -23.87 1.02
C ARG A 28 16.38 -23.08 -0.14
N LEU A 29 16.87 -21.86 -0.36
CA LEU A 29 16.42 -20.98 -1.43
C LEU A 29 17.36 -21.13 -2.64
N THR A 30 16.80 -21.33 -3.81
CA THR A 30 17.52 -21.37 -5.08
C THR A 30 17.77 -19.95 -5.60
N LEU A 31 18.77 -19.82 -6.49
CA LEU A 31 19.03 -18.54 -7.14
C LEU A 31 17.83 -18.08 -7.99
N ASP A 32 17.16 -19.02 -8.66
CA ASP A 32 15.99 -18.71 -9.50
C ASP A 32 14.82 -18.17 -8.68
N GLU A 33 14.59 -18.70 -7.48
CA GLU A 33 13.58 -18.17 -6.56
C GLU A 33 13.93 -16.74 -6.12
N LEU A 34 15.19 -16.48 -5.73
CA LEU A 34 15.63 -15.13 -5.40
C LEU A 34 15.45 -14.17 -6.57
N VAL A 35 15.92 -14.52 -7.77
CA VAL A 35 15.80 -13.67 -8.97
C VAL A 35 14.34 -13.49 -9.40
N THR A 36 13.47 -14.47 -9.16
CA THR A 36 12.02 -14.32 -9.38
C THR A 36 11.43 -13.29 -8.43
N GLU A 37 11.80 -13.35 -7.16
CA GLU A 37 11.35 -12.39 -6.15
C GLU A 37 11.88 -10.97 -6.42
N LEU A 38 13.14 -10.83 -6.86
CA LEU A 38 13.68 -9.54 -7.31
C LEU A 38 12.83 -8.93 -8.44
N ARG A 39 12.50 -9.73 -9.46
CA ARG A 39 11.68 -9.29 -10.60
C ARG A 39 10.26 -8.91 -10.19
N GLN A 40 9.64 -9.66 -9.27
CA GLN A 40 8.33 -9.32 -8.72
C GLN A 40 8.32 -7.96 -8.00
N ASN A 41 9.48 -7.54 -7.46
CA ASN A 41 9.68 -6.25 -6.81
C ASN A 41 10.28 -5.18 -7.74
N GLY A 42 10.36 -5.44 -9.05
CA GLY A 42 10.78 -4.46 -10.05
C GLY A 42 12.27 -4.39 -10.35
N TYR A 43 13.08 -5.35 -9.86
CA TYR A 43 14.53 -5.42 -10.12
C TYR A 43 14.87 -6.63 -10.98
N SER A 44 15.54 -6.38 -12.10
CA SER A 44 15.89 -7.41 -13.09
C SER A 44 17.29 -7.98 -12.91
N ASP A 45 18.16 -7.24 -12.23
CA ASP A 45 19.56 -7.61 -11.99
C ASP A 45 19.86 -7.62 -10.48
N ILE A 46 20.61 -8.62 -10.04
CA ILE A 46 21.07 -8.72 -8.66
C ILE A 46 21.97 -7.53 -8.27
N ASP A 47 22.66 -6.94 -9.26
CA ASP A 47 23.47 -5.74 -9.07
C ASP A 47 22.63 -4.49 -8.82
N GLU A 48 21.31 -4.54 -8.99
CA GLU A 48 20.42 -3.44 -8.62
C GLU A 48 20.15 -3.39 -7.11
N VAL A 49 20.45 -4.48 -6.40
CA VAL A 49 20.07 -4.71 -5.02
C VAL A 49 21.24 -4.41 -4.08
N LEU A 50 20.98 -3.65 -3.01
CA LEU A 50 21.95 -3.44 -1.93
C LEU A 50 21.77 -4.49 -0.82
N TYR A 51 20.53 -4.76 -0.44
CA TYR A 51 20.18 -5.83 0.49
C TYR A 51 18.95 -6.62 0.04
N ALA A 52 18.98 -7.93 0.27
CA ALA A 52 17.82 -8.80 0.20
C ALA A 52 17.76 -9.63 1.48
N ILE A 53 16.65 -9.55 2.22
CA ILE A 53 16.49 -10.17 3.53
C ILE A 53 15.30 -11.12 3.47
N LEU A 54 15.53 -12.41 3.71
CA LEU A 54 14.47 -13.38 3.90
C LEU A 54 13.88 -13.19 5.30
N GLU A 55 12.67 -12.68 5.39
CA GLU A 55 11.96 -12.44 6.64
C GLU A 55 11.42 -13.73 7.26
N LYS A 56 11.07 -13.66 8.55
CA LYS A 56 10.47 -14.81 9.27
C LYS A 56 9.16 -15.29 8.65
N SER A 57 8.48 -14.42 7.91
CA SER A 57 7.24 -14.72 7.19
C SER A 57 7.47 -15.56 5.93
N GLY A 58 8.72 -15.74 5.49
CA GLY A 58 9.08 -16.33 4.21
C GLY A 58 9.10 -15.34 3.04
N LYS A 59 8.70 -14.07 3.26
CA LYS A 59 8.81 -13.01 2.25
C LYS A 59 10.24 -12.48 2.17
N ILE A 60 10.65 -11.99 1.03
CA ILE A 60 11.94 -11.30 0.89
C ILE A 60 11.70 -9.80 0.84
N THR A 61 12.38 -9.06 1.71
CA THR A 61 12.45 -7.60 1.64
C THR A 61 13.66 -7.21 0.81
N ILE A 62 13.46 -6.29 -0.13
CA ILE A 62 14.50 -5.83 -1.06
C ILE A 62 14.75 -4.34 -0.83
N ILE A 63 16.03 -4.00 -0.64
CA ILE A 63 16.51 -2.62 -0.55
C ILE A 63 17.43 -2.41 -1.75
N PRO A 64 17.04 -1.58 -2.75
CA PRO A 64 17.85 -1.31 -3.92
C PRO A 64 19.09 -0.46 -3.58
N LYS A 65 20.10 -0.49 -4.46
CA LYS A 65 21.14 0.54 -4.47
C LYS A 65 20.50 1.88 -4.83
N ALA A 66 20.97 2.97 -4.21
CA ALA A 66 20.35 4.29 -4.35
C ALA A 66 20.15 4.76 -5.81
N LYS A 67 21.05 4.41 -6.74
CA LYS A 67 20.96 4.76 -8.15
C LYS A 67 19.83 4.06 -8.93
N TYR A 68 19.25 2.99 -8.38
CA TYR A 68 18.13 2.24 -8.98
C TYR A 68 16.82 2.42 -8.18
N ALA A 69 16.87 3.09 -7.02
CA ALA A 69 15.68 3.37 -6.24
C ALA A 69 14.82 4.43 -6.93
N GLN A 70 13.49 4.34 -6.75
CA GLN A 70 12.59 5.42 -7.18
C GLN A 70 12.88 6.69 -6.36
N PRO A 71 12.95 7.88 -7.01
CA PRO A 71 13.20 9.12 -6.31
C PRO A 71 12.00 9.50 -5.44
N THR A 72 12.27 9.93 -4.21
CA THR A 72 11.26 10.54 -3.34
C THR A 72 10.97 11.99 -3.75
N CYS A 73 9.79 12.51 -3.40
CA CYS A 73 9.47 13.93 -3.63
C CYS A 73 10.49 14.86 -2.97
N GLN A 74 11.03 14.48 -1.80
CA GLN A 74 12.08 15.23 -1.11
C GLN A 74 13.38 15.30 -1.92
N GLN A 75 13.83 14.19 -2.51
CA GLN A 75 15.03 14.18 -3.37
C GLN A 75 14.86 15.02 -4.63
N LEU A 76 13.62 15.14 -5.13
CA LEU A 76 13.28 15.99 -6.27
C LEU A 76 13.01 17.46 -5.88
N ASN A 77 13.03 17.80 -4.59
CA ASN A 77 12.65 19.10 -4.07
C ASN A 77 11.22 19.53 -4.50
N ILE A 78 10.29 18.58 -4.54
CA ILE A 78 8.88 18.80 -4.88
C ILE A 78 8.06 18.80 -3.58
N SER A 79 7.31 19.87 -3.35
CA SER A 79 6.32 19.93 -2.26
C SER A 79 5.02 19.29 -2.71
N VAL A 80 4.62 18.19 -2.05
CA VAL A 80 3.32 17.54 -2.23
C VAL A 80 2.44 17.78 -1.01
N LYS A 81 1.12 17.93 -1.23
CA LYS A 81 0.16 18.01 -0.13
C LYS A 81 -0.28 16.61 0.24
N GLU A 82 -0.26 16.30 1.53
CA GLU A 82 -0.84 15.07 2.06
C GLU A 82 -2.36 15.15 1.98
N SER A 83 -2.98 14.25 1.21
CA SER A 83 -4.44 14.13 1.12
C SER A 83 -5.03 13.26 2.23
N GLY A 84 -4.19 12.50 2.95
CA GLY A 84 -4.62 11.53 3.95
C GLY A 84 -5.36 10.35 3.32
N ILE A 85 -6.23 9.69 4.09
CA ILE A 85 -7.05 8.59 3.60
C ILE A 85 -8.47 9.02 3.32
N PHE A 86 -9.14 8.33 2.40
CA PHE A 86 -10.56 8.51 2.12
C PHE A 86 -11.42 7.69 3.09
N HIS A 87 -12.41 8.35 3.69
CA HIS A 87 -13.45 7.73 4.51
C HIS A 87 -14.71 7.55 3.70
N ILE A 88 -15.31 6.37 3.76
CA ILE A 88 -16.60 6.11 3.11
C ILE A 88 -17.70 6.85 3.87
N ILE A 89 -18.42 7.71 3.17
CA ILE A 89 -19.52 8.54 3.70
C ILE A 89 -20.89 7.99 3.29
N VAL A 90 -21.00 7.50 2.06
CA VAL A 90 -22.20 6.83 1.55
C VAL A 90 -21.77 5.56 0.83
N ASP A 91 -22.40 4.44 1.18
CA ASP A 91 -22.24 3.14 0.53
C ASP A 91 -23.61 2.61 0.08
N ASN A 92 -23.76 2.44 -1.23
CA ASN A 92 -24.97 2.01 -1.91
C ASN A 92 -26.25 2.77 -1.49
N GLY A 93 -26.08 4.03 -1.11
CA GLY A 93 -27.11 4.95 -0.65
C GLY A 93 -27.42 4.92 0.85
N THR A 94 -26.69 4.10 1.61
CA THR A 94 -26.70 4.10 3.07
C THR A 94 -25.62 5.06 3.58
N VAL A 95 -25.97 5.90 4.55
CA VAL A 95 -25.02 6.85 5.16
C VAL A 95 -24.19 6.14 6.23
N ASN A 96 -22.87 6.34 6.19
CA ASN A 96 -21.94 5.89 7.21
C ASN A 96 -21.69 7.02 8.24
N ASP A 97 -22.34 6.94 9.40
CA ASP A 97 -22.22 7.96 10.45
C ASP A 97 -20.83 8.01 11.09
N HIS A 98 -20.15 6.86 11.18
CA HIS A 98 -18.77 6.84 11.65
C HIS A 98 -17.87 7.62 10.67
N GLY A 99 -17.97 7.33 9.37
CA GLY A 99 -17.25 8.06 8.33
C GLY A 99 -17.52 9.57 8.37
N LEU A 100 -18.79 9.96 8.54
CA LEU A 100 -19.18 11.35 8.74
C LEU A 100 -18.53 11.99 9.97
N SER A 101 -18.53 11.29 11.12
CA SER A 101 -17.90 11.79 12.34
C SER A 101 -16.40 11.97 12.19
N THR A 102 -15.72 11.07 11.46
CA THR A 102 -14.28 11.14 11.22
C THR A 102 -13.90 12.40 10.44
N VAL A 103 -14.73 12.81 9.47
CA VAL A 103 -14.51 14.02 8.68
C VAL A 103 -15.18 15.26 9.27
N GLY A 104 -15.71 15.17 10.50
CA GLY A 104 -16.35 16.29 11.20
C GLY A 104 -17.63 16.81 10.55
N LEU A 105 -18.34 15.98 9.79
CA LEU A 105 -19.59 16.35 9.11
C LEU A 105 -20.81 15.73 9.78
N THR A 106 -21.92 16.47 9.72
CA THR A 106 -23.25 15.98 10.12
C THR A 106 -24.02 15.45 8.90
N ARG A 107 -25.04 14.60 9.16
CA ARG A 107 -25.99 14.19 8.10
C ARG A 107 -26.66 15.37 7.40
N ALA A 108 -26.97 16.45 8.14
CA ALA A 108 -27.58 17.65 7.56
C ALA A 108 -26.64 18.30 6.53
N GLN A 109 -25.34 18.43 6.84
CA GLN A 109 -24.34 18.94 5.90
C GLN A 109 -24.16 18.01 4.69
N LEU A 110 -24.18 16.69 4.90
CA LEU A 110 -24.17 15.71 3.80
C LEU A 110 -25.35 15.91 2.85
N TYR A 111 -26.58 15.96 3.38
CA TYR A 111 -27.77 16.12 2.56
C TYR A 111 -27.79 17.46 1.80
N GLN A 112 -27.31 18.54 2.42
CA GLN A 112 -27.15 19.82 1.74
C GLN A 112 -26.12 19.72 0.60
N LYS A 113 -24.99 19.04 0.80
CA LYS A 113 -23.97 18.82 -0.24
C LYS A 113 -24.53 18.02 -1.42
N LEU A 114 -25.23 16.91 -1.16
CA LEU A 114 -25.83 16.09 -2.21
C LEU A 114 -26.91 16.86 -2.97
N LYS A 115 -27.78 17.60 -2.27
CA LYS A 115 -28.82 18.43 -2.90
C LYS A 115 -28.24 19.51 -3.82
N LYS A 116 -27.15 20.18 -3.40
CA LYS A 116 -26.43 21.16 -4.25
C LYS A 116 -25.87 20.54 -5.54
N ARG A 117 -25.55 19.25 -5.52
CA ARG A 117 -25.08 18.47 -6.67
C ARG A 117 -26.23 17.83 -7.48
N GLY A 118 -27.48 18.11 -7.13
CA GLY A 118 -28.66 17.56 -7.83
C GLY A 118 -28.89 16.06 -7.61
N THR A 119 -28.40 15.50 -6.51
CA THR A 119 -28.53 14.07 -6.18
C THR A 119 -29.03 13.86 -4.74
N CYS A 120 -29.43 12.65 -4.40
CA CYS A 120 -29.72 12.23 -3.03
C CYS A 120 -28.97 10.95 -2.69
N THR A 121 -28.94 10.57 -1.42
CA THR A 121 -28.20 9.36 -1.00
C THR A 121 -28.64 8.13 -1.78
N LYS A 122 -29.93 7.96 -2.08
CA LYS A 122 -30.45 6.79 -2.81
C LYS A 122 -29.81 6.60 -4.20
N ASP A 123 -29.40 7.69 -4.84
CA ASP A 123 -28.80 7.69 -6.17
C ASP A 123 -27.27 7.50 -6.13
N VAL A 124 -26.66 7.58 -4.95
CA VAL A 124 -25.22 7.45 -4.74
C VAL A 124 -24.86 5.98 -4.55
N TYR A 125 -23.88 5.50 -5.32
CA TYR A 125 -23.27 4.20 -5.11
C TYR A 125 -22.13 4.29 -4.09
N LEU A 126 -21.24 5.27 -4.26
CA LEU A 126 -20.13 5.51 -3.34
C LEU A 126 -19.89 7.01 -3.19
N MET A 127 -19.81 7.48 -1.95
CA MET A 127 -19.23 8.79 -1.65
C MET A 127 -18.14 8.62 -0.62
N MET A 128 -16.98 9.21 -0.88
CA MET A 128 -15.85 9.25 0.03
C MET A 128 -15.34 10.67 0.23
N ILE A 129 -14.81 10.95 1.41
CA ILE A 129 -14.17 12.22 1.73
C ILE A 129 -12.82 11.93 2.39
N SER A 130 -11.76 12.57 1.91
CA SER A 130 -10.42 12.42 2.50
C SER A 130 -10.22 13.28 3.76
N ASP A 131 -9.15 13.02 4.52
CA ASP A 131 -8.76 13.86 5.66
C ASP A 131 -8.50 15.32 5.25
N SER A 132 -8.05 15.55 4.00
CA SER A 132 -7.87 16.89 3.42
C SER A 132 -9.17 17.53 2.89
N GLY A 133 -10.30 16.81 2.97
CA GLY A 133 -11.60 17.28 2.50
C GLY A 133 -11.83 17.08 0.99
N GLU A 134 -10.99 16.31 0.30
CA GLU A 134 -11.22 15.94 -1.09
C GLU A 134 -12.44 15.01 -1.18
N GLU A 135 -13.40 15.33 -2.04
CA GLU A 135 -14.65 14.58 -2.14
C GLU A 135 -14.72 13.81 -3.44
N ARG A 136 -15.00 12.51 -3.37
CA ARG A 136 -15.29 11.67 -4.53
C ARG A 136 -16.69 11.10 -4.43
N ILE A 137 -17.46 11.19 -5.51
CA ILE A 137 -18.82 10.65 -5.59
C ILE A 137 -18.96 9.84 -6.88
N ILE A 138 -19.58 8.68 -6.77
CA ILE A 138 -19.95 7.80 -7.87
C ILE A 138 -21.45 7.51 -7.71
N THR A 139 -22.23 7.85 -8.73
CA THR A 139 -23.66 7.58 -8.77
C THR A 139 -23.94 6.14 -9.21
N LYS A 140 -25.11 5.62 -8.88
CA LYS A 140 -25.53 4.27 -9.33
C LYS A 140 -25.59 4.16 -10.85
N LYS A 141 -25.89 5.26 -11.55
CA LYS A 141 -25.90 5.32 -13.01
C LYS A 141 -24.50 5.14 -13.62
N GLU A 142 -23.46 5.69 -12.97
CA GLU A 142 -22.07 5.57 -13.43
C GLU A 142 -21.45 4.21 -13.09
N ALA A 143 -21.98 3.54 -12.07
CA ALA A 143 -21.54 2.22 -11.62
C ALA A 143 -22.26 1.04 -12.34
N SER A 144 -23.14 1.34 -13.29
CA SER A 144 -23.92 0.37 -14.07
C SER A 144 -23.36 0.16 -15.48
#